data_AF-A0A540WRH3-F1
#
_entry.id   AF-A0A540WRH3-F1
#
_cell.length_a   1.000
_cell.length_b   1.000
_cell.length_c   1.000
_cell.angle_alpha   90.00
_cell.angle_beta   90.00
_cell.angle_gamma   90.00
#
_symmetry.space_group_name_H-M   'P 1'
#
loop_
_entity.id
_entity.type
_entity.pdbx_description
1 polymer ?
#
loop_
_entity_poly.entity_id
_entity_poly.type
_entity_poly.pdbx_seq_one_letter_code
_entity_poly.pdbx_strand_id
1 'polypeptide(L)'
;MSQENASPKPKRGLKRPIEVVRAELMSDADTKKIAAAVNMKLEDYVELVLKYAQDKDLDPELNIVPDEELKKNGITPLTSDEAADLLIRGMKGELPGSAPDFDNSKFEQKAAGGKPSLGAPDAPLPPSTPSAPSTGTQDAAARQAMLDQIKRGGGGRA
;
A
#
# COMPACT_ATOMS: atom_id res chain seq x y z
N MET A 1 -29.93 12.37 26.58
CA MET A 1 -29.94 13.31 25.44
C MET A 1 -28.71 12.96 24.62
N SER A 2 -28.74 12.52 23.36
CA SER A 2 -29.74 12.63 22.31
C SER A 2 -29.61 11.40 21.39
N GLN A 3 -30.74 10.75 21.09
CA GLN A 3 -30.82 9.91 19.89
C GLN A 3 -30.80 10.87 18.70
N GLU A 4 -29.65 11.02 18.05
CA GLU A 4 -29.61 11.68 16.75
C GLU A 4 -30.10 10.68 15.70
N ASN A 5 -31.34 10.92 15.28
CA ASN A 5 -31.99 10.32 14.14
C ASN A 5 -31.15 10.63 12.89
N ALA A 6 -30.18 9.77 12.56
CA ALA A 6 -29.55 9.80 11.25
C ALA A 6 -30.62 9.41 10.22
N SER A 7 -31.22 10.41 9.59
CA SER A 7 -32.18 10.22 8.50
C SER A 7 -31.58 9.26 7.46
N PRO A 8 -32.30 8.21 7.02
CA PRO A 8 -31.74 7.26 6.07
C PRO A 8 -31.45 8.01 4.78
N LYS A 9 -30.16 8.24 4.50
CA LYS A 9 -29.72 8.77 3.20
C LYS A 9 -30.31 7.88 2.10
N PRO A 10 -30.72 8.46 0.96
CA PRO A 10 -31.28 7.66 -0.12
C PRO A 10 -30.24 6.65 -0.56
N LYS A 11 -30.50 5.36 -0.29
CA LYS A 11 -29.64 4.24 -0.67
C LYS A 11 -29.38 4.34 -2.18
N ARG A 12 -28.22 4.88 -2.57
CA ARG A 12 -27.68 4.78 -3.93
C ARG A 12 -27.14 3.36 -4.14
N GLY A 13 -27.99 2.38 -3.85
CA GLY A 13 -27.68 0.96 -3.87
C GLY A 13 -27.96 0.30 -5.22
N LEU A 14 -27.72 -1.01 -5.26
CA LEU A 14 -28.00 -1.91 -6.36
C LEU A 14 -29.28 -1.52 -7.15
N LYS A 15 -29.11 -1.19 -8.43
CA LYS A 15 -30.23 -0.96 -9.36
C LYS A 15 -30.96 -2.25 -9.76
N ARG A 16 -30.32 -3.40 -9.52
CA ARG A 16 -30.80 -4.74 -9.86
C ARG A 16 -31.27 -5.44 -8.56
N PRO A 17 -32.30 -6.31 -8.63
CA PRO A 17 -32.79 -7.04 -7.45
C PRO A 17 -31.68 -7.91 -6.84
N ILE A 18 -31.67 -8.01 -5.51
CA ILE A 18 -30.59 -8.60 -4.73
C ILE A 18 -30.50 -10.11 -4.98
N GLU A 19 -31.61 -10.81 -5.17
CA GLU A 19 -31.62 -12.26 -5.38
C GLU A 19 -30.94 -12.64 -6.70
N VAL A 20 -31.13 -11.83 -7.75
CA VAL A 20 -30.53 -12.06 -9.07
C VAL A 20 -29.02 -11.87 -8.98
N VAL A 21 -28.57 -10.78 -8.34
CA VAL A 21 -27.13 -10.50 -8.18
C VAL A 21 -26.47 -11.54 -7.26
N ARG A 22 -27.18 -12.03 -6.23
CA ARG A 22 -26.69 -13.13 -5.39
C ARG A 22 -26.42 -14.39 -6.21
N ALA A 23 -27.37 -14.81 -7.04
CA ALA A 23 -27.21 -16.00 -7.89
C ALA A 23 -26.08 -15.82 -8.93
N GLU A 24 -25.93 -14.62 -9.49
CA GLU A 24 -24.84 -14.26 -10.40
C GLU A 24 -23.47 -14.40 -9.71
N LEU A 25 -23.31 -13.80 -8.52
CA LEU A 25 -22.06 -13.86 -7.76
C LEU A 25 -21.75 -15.27 -7.23
N MET A 26 -22.76 -16.07 -6.87
CA MET A 26 -22.53 -17.45 -6.45
C MET A 26 -22.09 -18.38 -7.60
N SER A 27 -22.48 -18.07 -8.83
CA SER A 27 -22.08 -18.85 -10.01
C SER A 27 -20.75 -18.38 -10.60
N ASP A 28 -20.40 -17.11 -10.41
CA ASP A 28 -19.19 -16.49 -10.95
C ASP A 28 -17.89 -17.16 -10.48
N ALA A 29 -16.99 -17.39 -11.44
CA ALA A 29 -15.71 -18.05 -11.21
C ALA A 29 -14.72 -17.13 -10.49
N ASP A 30 -14.77 -15.83 -10.75
CA ASP A 30 -13.83 -14.89 -10.16
C ASP A 30 -14.19 -14.58 -8.71
N THR A 31 -15.48 -14.44 -8.40
CA THR A 31 -15.99 -14.36 -7.02
C THR A 31 -15.52 -15.55 -6.16
N LYS A 32 -15.53 -16.77 -6.73
CA LYS A 32 -15.01 -17.97 -6.05
C LYS A 32 -13.51 -17.92 -5.77
N LYS A 33 -12.72 -17.46 -6.74
CA LYS A 33 -11.27 -17.31 -6.58
C LYS A 33 -10.95 -16.28 -5.51
N ILE A 34 -11.67 -15.16 -5.48
CA ILE A 34 -11.45 -14.10 -4.51
C ILE A 34 -11.83 -14.57 -3.10
N ALA A 35 -12.98 -15.24 -2.94
CA ALA A 35 -13.37 -15.81 -1.65
C ALA A 35 -12.29 -16.76 -1.11
N ALA A 36 -11.72 -17.63 -1.97
CA ALA A 36 -10.61 -18.50 -1.60
C ALA A 36 -9.32 -17.73 -1.25
N ALA A 37 -8.99 -16.68 -2.01
CA ALA A 37 -7.80 -15.85 -1.76
C ALA A 37 -7.87 -15.08 -0.44
N VAL A 38 -9.07 -14.63 -0.06
CA VAL A 38 -9.33 -13.91 1.20
C VAL A 38 -9.62 -14.89 2.36
N ASN A 39 -9.59 -16.20 2.08
CA ASN A 39 -9.86 -17.28 3.04
C ASN A 39 -11.23 -17.14 3.74
N MET A 40 -12.25 -16.74 2.97
CA MET A 40 -13.64 -16.61 3.40
C MET A 40 -14.52 -17.63 2.68
N LYS A 41 -15.66 -17.99 3.29
CA LYS A 41 -16.67 -18.79 2.59
C LYS A 41 -17.30 -17.95 1.48
N LEU A 42 -17.68 -18.59 0.38
CA LEU A 42 -18.26 -17.92 -0.78
C LEU A 42 -19.54 -17.18 -0.40
N GLU A 43 -20.38 -17.81 0.42
CA GLU A 43 -21.64 -17.24 0.89
C GLU A 43 -21.41 -15.95 1.67
N ASP A 44 -20.48 -15.97 2.62
CA ASP A 44 -20.13 -14.82 3.47
C ASP A 44 -19.52 -13.68 2.62
N TYR A 45 -18.68 -14.02 1.64
CA TYR A 45 -18.10 -13.04 0.72
C TYR A 45 -19.18 -12.37 -0.16
N VAL A 46 -20.12 -13.15 -0.71
CA VAL A 46 -21.21 -12.60 -1.53
C VAL A 46 -22.10 -11.68 -0.70
N GLU A 47 -22.42 -12.05 0.55
CA GLU A 47 -23.18 -11.19 1.45
C GLU A 47 -22.44 -9.89 1.78
N LEU A 48 -21.12 -9.96 1.99
CA LEU A 48 -20.28 -8.78 2.20
C LEU A 48 -20.30 -7.84 0.98
N VAL A 49 -20.13 -8.38 -0.22
CA VAL A 49 -20.20 -7.61 -1.47
C VAL A 49 -21.58 -6.98 -1.65
N LEU A 50 -22.65 -7.72 -1.37
CA LEU A 50 -24.02 -7.18 -1.45
C LEU A 50 -24.27 -6.09 -0.41
N LYS A 51 -23.72 -6.20 0.81
CA LYS A 51 -23.83 -5.17 1.86
C LYS A 51 -23.24 -3.84 1.36
N TYR A 52 -22.00 -3.84 0.87
CA TYR A 52 -21.34 -2.63 0.38
C TYR A 52 -21.90 -2.13 -0.96
N ALA A 53 -22.44 -3.02 -1.79
CA ALA A 53 -23.04 -2.62 -3.06
C ALA A 53 -24.45 -2.01 -2.87
N GLN A 54 -25.15 -2.35 -1.78
CA GLN A 54 -26.40 -1.71 -1.38
C GLN A 54 -26.18 -0.35 -0.71
N ASP A 55 -25.11 -0.21 0.07
CA ASP A 55 -24.77 1.03 0.76
C ASP A 55 -23.35 1.46 0.43
N LYS A 56 -23.23 2.27 -0.63
CA LYS A 56 -21.93 2.75 -1.14
C LYS A 56 -21.22 3.72 -0.21
N ASP A 57 -21.96 4.34 0.69
CA ASP A 57 -21.44 5.28 1.68
C ASP A 57 -21.08 4.57 3.00
N LEU A 58 -21.18 3.23 3.06
CA LEU A 58 -20.77 2.46 4.21
C LEU A 58 -19.25 2.33 4.23
N ASP A 59 -18.62 2.97 5.21
CA ASP A 59 -17.19 2.85 5.44
C ASP A 59 -16.82 1.43 5.90
N PRO A 60 -15.67 0.88 5.45
CA PRO A 60 -15.19 -0.41 5.92
C PRO A 60 -14.86 -0.33 7.41
N GLU A 61 -15.44 -1.25 8.18
CA GLU A 61 -15.14 -1.38 9.61
C GLU A 61 -13.78 -2.08 9.81
N LEU A 62 -12.87 -1.43 10.52
CA LEU A 62 -11.60 -2.04 10.94
C LEU A 62 -11.82 -2.83 12.22
N ASN A 63 -11.76 -4.16 12.13
CA ASN A 63 -11.81 -5.02 13.30
C ASN A 63 -10.42 -5.12 13.94
N ILE A 64 -10.22 -4.46 15.09
CA ILE A 64 -8.98 -4.54 15.87
C ILE A 64 -9.14 -5.67 16.88
N VAL A 65 -8.43 -6.78 16.65
CA VAL A 65 -8.45 -7.94 17.54
C VAL A 65 -7.21 -7.89 18.43
N PRO A 66 -7.34 -7.97 19.76
CA PRO A 66 -6.19 -7.99 20.65
C PRO A 66 -5.37 -9.28 20.48
N ASP A 67 -4.06 -9.18 20.69
CA ASP A 67 -3.10 -10.27 20.54
C ASP A 67 -3.47 -11.54 21.33
N GLU A 68 -4.15 -11.40 22.46
CA GLU A 68 -4.62 -12.54 23.26
C GLU A 68 -5.69 -13.35 22.54
N GLU A 69 -6.60 -12.69 21.81
CA GLU A 69 -7.65 -13.36 21.03
C GLU A 69 -7.06 -14.01 19.78
N LEU A 70 -6.07 -13.37 19.15
CA LEU A 70 -5.31 -13.97 18.06
C LEU A 70 -4.60 -15.25 18.52
N LYS A 71 -3.95 -15.22 19.69
CA LYS A 71 -3.29 -16.39 20.28
C LYS A 71 -4.28 -17.51 20.61
N LYS A 72 -5.47 -17.18 21.12
CA LYS A 72 -6.55 -18.16 21.35
C LYS A 72 -7.04 -18.82 20.05
N ASN A 73 -7.02 -18.08 18.95
CA ASN A 73 -7.35 -18.58 17.62
C ASN A 73 -6.16 -19.28 16.92
N GLY A 74 -5.06 -19.52 17.64
CA GLY A 74 -3.86 -20.20 17.11
C GLY A 74 -2.97 -19.32 16.25
N ILE A 75 -3.23 -18.02 16.19
CA ILE A 75 -2.43 -17.05 15.43
C ILE A 75 -1.42 -16.42 16.38
N THR A 76 -0.13 -16.56 16.07
CA THR A 76 0.93 -15.91 16.85
C THR A 76 1.21 -14.54 16.25
N PRO A 77 0.83 -13.42 16.90
CA PRO A 77 1.12 -12.09 16.40
C PRO A 77 2.63 -11.84 16.43
N LEU A 78 3.12 -11.17 15.39
CA LEU A 78 4.52 -10.81 15.28
C LEU A 78 4.88 -9.77 16.34
N THR A 79 6.00 -9.97 17.04
CA THR A 79 6.50 -8.96 17.96
C THR A 79 7.07 -7.76 17.19
N SER A 80 7.22 -6.62 17.87
CA SER A 80 7.76 -5.41 17.24
C SER A 80 9.20 -5.60 16.72
N ASP A 81 10.01 -6.38 17.44
CA ASP A 81 11.39 -6.69 17.05
C ASP A 81 11.43 -7.59 15.82
N GLU A 82 10.58 -8.61 15.76
CA GLU A 82 10.47 -9.50 14.60
C GLU A 82 9.94 -8.78 13.36
N ALA A 83 9.01 -7.84 13.54
CA ALA A 83 8.53 -6.99 12.46
C ALA A 83 9.65 -6.08 11.92
N ALA A 84 10.44 -5.47 12.82
CA ALA A 84 11.58 -4.64 12.44
C ALA A 84 12.62 -5.45 11.66
N ASP A 85 12.94 -6.66 12.12
CA ASP A 85 13.85 -7.57 11.42
C ASP A 85 13.32 -7.98 10.04
N LEU A 86 12.02 -8.22 9.91
CA LEU A 86 11.39 -8.55 8.63
C LEU A 86 11.45 -7.37 7.65
N LEU A 87 11.24 -6.15 8.13
CA LEU A 87 11.44 -4.92 7.35
C LEU A 87 12.90 -4.76 6.91
N ILE A 88 13.87 -4.98 7.81
CA ILE A 88 15.30 -4.91 7.50
C ILE A 88 15.69 -5.97 6.46
N ARG A 89 15.23 -7.21 6.63
CA ARG A 89 15.45 -8.30 5.66
C ARG A 89 14.80 -7.97 4.32
N GLY A 90 13.60 -7.39 4.31
CA GLY A 90 12.95 -6.93 3.10
C GLY A 90 13.72 -5.85 2.35
N MET A 91 14.26 -4.85 3.08
CA MET A 91 15.15 -3.84 2.50
C MET A 91 16.44 -4.46 1.92
N LYS A 92 16.91 -5.56 2.50
CA LYS A 92 18.07 -6.33 2.00
C LYS A 92 17.72 -7.33 0.90
N GLY A 93 16.44 -7.52 0.58
CA GLY A 93 15.98 -8.49 -0.41
C GLY A 93 15.93 -9.94 0.08
N GLU A 94 15.97 -10.17 1.39
CA GLU A 94 16.06 -11.50 2.04
C GLU A 94 14.70 -11.95 2.63
N LEU A 95 13.57 -11.50 2.08
CA LEU A 95 12.24 -11.90 2.56
C LEU A 95 11.99 -13.40 2.25
N PRO A 96 11.48 -14.19 3.21
CA PRO A 96 11.06 -15.56 2.91
C PRO A 96 9.99 -15.55 1.80
N GLY A 97 10.25 -16.27 0.71
CA GLY A 97 9.39 -16.26 -0.48
C GLY A 97 9.63 -15.11 -1.45
N SER A 98 10.66 -14.28 -1.25
CA SER A 98 11.19 -13.42 -2.31
C SER A 98 11.55 -14.28 -3.52
N ALA A 99 11.18 -13.83 -4.72
CA ALA A 99 11.23 -14.61 -5.96
C ALA A 99 12.54 -15.40 -6.12
N PRO A 100 12.50 -16.60 -6.75
CA PRO A 100 13.73 -17.22 -7.23
C PRO A 100 14.48 -16.20 -8.08
N ASP A 101 15.82 -16.21 -8.04
CA ASP A 101 16.72 -15.31 -8.74
C ASP A 101 16.01 -14.52 -9.84
N PHE A 102 15.86 -13.20 -9.66
CA PHE A 102 15.21 -12.33 -10.63
C PHE A 102 15.84 -12.49 -12.04
N ASP A 103 17.09 -12.98 -12.10
CA ASP A 103 17.82 -13.37 -13.30
C ASP A 103 17.19 -14.54 -14.09
N ASN A 104 16.42 -15.41 -13.44
CA ASN A 104 15.66 -16.51 -14.07
C ASN A 104 14.21 -16.11 -14.40
N SER A 105 13.79 -14.90 -14.03
CA SER A 105 12.47 -14.40 -14.37
C SER A 105 12.45 -14.07 -15.86
N LYS A 106 11.55 -14.70 -16.63
CA LYS A 106 11.31 -14.34 -18.05
C LYS A 106 10.63 -12.97 -18.22
N PHE A 107 10.74 -12.11 -17.22
CA PHE A 107 10.30 -10.74 -17.28
C PHE A 107 11.28 -9.99 -18.18
N GLU A 108 10.91 -9.80 -19.44
CA GLU A 108 11.63 -8.94 -20.38
C GLU A 108 11.66 -7.52 -19.80
N GLN A 109 12.79 -7.16 -19.19
CA GLN A 109 13.07 -5.80 -18.77
C GLN A 109 13.34 -4.99 -20.04
N LYS A 110 12.27 -4.57 -20.72
CA LYS A 110 12.38 -3.52 -21.73
C LYS A 110 12.87 -2.29 -20.99
N ALA A 111 14.15 -1.96 -21.15
CA ALA A 111 14.77 -0.77 -20.60
C ALA A 111 14.07 0.48 -21.17
N ALA A 112 12.90 0.82 -20.63
CA ALA A 112 12.33 2.14 -20.70
C ALA A 112 12.88 2.88 -19.48
N GLY A 113 13.69 3.90 -19.77
CA GLY A 113 14.54 4.58 -18.82
C GLY A 113 13.82 5.26 -17.66
N GLY A 114 14.63 5.62 -16.67
CA GLY A 114 14.25 6.45 -15.53
C GLY A 114 13.93 5.60 -14.31
N LYS A 115 14.87 5.56 -13.36
CA LYS A 115 14.59 5.17 -11.98
C LYS A 115 13.35 5.97 -11.52
N PRO A 116 12.32 5.38 -10.92
CA PRO A 116 11.26 6.16 -10.30
C PRO A 116 11.90 6.91 -9.12
N SER A 117 12.26 8.17 -9.34
CA SER A 117 12.76 9.05 -8.29
C SER A 117 11.55 9.49 -7.47
N LEU A 118 11.48 9.08 -6.20
CA LEU A 118 10.50 9.60 -5.23
C LEU A 118 10.82 11.04 -4.78
N GLY A 119 11.55 11.79 -5.60
CA GLY A 119 11.95 13.16 -5.32
C GLY A 119 11.99 13.97 -6.60
N ALA A 120 10.86 14.57 -6.97
CA ALA A 120 10.81 15.85 -7.64
C ALA A 120 9.34 16.32 -7.73
N PRO A 121 8.99 17.51 -7.19
CA PRO A 121 7.75 18.18 -7.55
C PRO A 121 7.85 18.73 -8.99
N ASP A 122 6.71 18.72 -9.70
CA ASP A 122 6.52 19.16 -11.08
C ASP A 122 7.32 20.41 -11.48
N ALA A 123 8.23 20.27 -12.46
CA ALA A 123 8.72 21.38 -13.26
C ALA A 123 9.09 20.90 -14.69
N PRO A 124 8.77 21.66 -15.76
CA PRO A 124 9.00 21.23 -17.14
C PRO A 124 10.48 21.37 -17.56
N LEU A 125 11.02 20.35 -18.23
CA LEU A 125 12.39 20.31 -18.77
C LEU A 125 12.57 21.19 -20.03
N PRO A 126 13.73 21.88 -20.21
CA PRO A 126 14.24 22.27 -21.53
C PRO A 126 15.15 21.17 -22.12
N PRO A 127 15.39 21.17 -23.46
CA PRO A 127 15.92 20.02 -24.18
C PRO A 127 17.45 19.87 -24.11
N SER A 128 17.84 18.62 -24.35
CA SER A 128 19.14 17.96 -24.20
C SER A 128 20.32 18.57 -24.97
N THR A 129 21.49 18.62 -24.31
CA THR A 129 22.81 18.58 -24.97
C THR A 129 23.70 17.53 -24.27
N PRO A 130 24.49 16.74 -25.00
CA PRO A 130 25.30 15.67 -24.41
C PRO A 130 26.62 16.22 -23.87
N SER A 131 27.00 15.84 -22.65
CA SER A 131 28.37 16.04 -22.16
C SER A 131 28.76 14.93 -21.18
N ALA A 132 29.93 14.37 -21.43
CA ALA A 132 30.55 13.23 -20.74
C ALA A 132 30.94 13.57 -19.28
N PRO A 133 31.43 12.58 -18.49
CA PRO A 133 31.33 12.58 -17.03
C PRO A 133 32.37 13.49 -16.36
N SER A 134 31.93 14.42 -15.52
CA SER A 134 32.83 15.12 -14.59
C SER A 134 32.83 14.41 -13.23
N THR A 135 33.94 13.73 -12.98
CA THR A 135 34.34 13.14 -11.71
C THR A 135 34.57 14.20 -10.63
N GLY A 136 34.04 13.96 -9.42
CA GLY A 136 34.80 14.07 -8.16
C GLY A 136 34.95 15.42 -7.42
N THR A 137 34.55 16.57 -7.96
CA THR A 137 34.85 17.87 -7.30
C THR A 137 33.65 18.70 -6.82
N GLN A 138 32.43 18.42 -7.29
CA GLN A 138 31.23 19.18 -6.89
C GLN A 138 30.73 18.82 -5.47
N ASP A 139 30.97 17.59 -5.02
CA ASP A 139 30.49 17.09 -3.72
C ASP A 139 31.25 17.72 -2.53
N ALA A 140 32.54 17.98 -2.68
CA ALA A 140 33.37 18.57 -1.63
C ALA A 140 33.01 20.04 -1.36
N ALA A 141 32.81 20.84 -2.42
CA ALA A 141 32.44 22.25 -2.29
C ALA A 141 31.02 22.42 -1.71
N ALA A 142 30.07 21.57 -2.11
CA ALA A 142 28.72 21.56 -1.56
C ALA A 142 28.70 21.17 -0.08
N ARG A 143 29.49 20.16 0.32
CA ARG A 143 29.67 19.78 1.73
C ARG A 143 30.31 20.89 2.56
N GLN A 144 31.33 21.57 2.03
CA GLN A 144 31.98 22.69 2.72
C GLN A 144 31.02 23.86 2.94
N ALA A 145 30.21 24.19 1.94
CA ALA A 145 29.20 25.25 2.02
C ALA A 145 28.10 24.94 3.05
N MET A 146 27.69 23.66 3.15
CA MET A 146 26.73 23.21 4.17
C MET A 146 27.30 23.29 5.59
N LEU A 147 28.57 22.90 5.77
CA LEU A 147 29.29 23.04 7.05
C LEU A 147 29.42 24.51 7.49
N ASP A 148 29.69 25.41 6.55
CA ASP A 148 29.75 26.86 6.83
C ASP A 148 28.38 27.44 7.18
N GLN A 149 27.30 26.93 6.57
CA GLN A 149 25.93 27.35 6.90
C GLN A 149 25.52 26.88 8.31
N ILE A 150 25.94 25.68 8.74
CA ILE A 150 25.69 25.16 10.09
C ILE A 150 26.49 25.97 11.12
N LYS A 151 27.77 26.29 10.85
CA LYS A 151 28.57 27.17 11.71
C LYS A 151 28.00 28.59 11.79
N ARG A 152 27.40 29.09 10.71
CA ARG A 152 26.79 30.42 10.67
C ARG A 152 25.38 30.47 11.27
N GLY A 153 24.68 29.33 11.36
CA GLY A 153 23.29 29.21 11.80
C GLY A 153 23.07 28.69 13.23
N GLY A 154 24.12 28.32 13.97
CA GLY A 154 24.03 27.85 15.36
C GLY A 154 23.79 28.95 16.41
N GLY A 155 22.90 29.89 16.12
CA GLY A 155 22.59 31.04 16.98
C GLY A 155 21.10 31.34 16.97
N GLY A 156 20.30 30.45 17.59
CA GLY A 156 18.92 30.74 17.92
C GLY A 156 18.86 31.95 18.87
N ARG A 157 18.29 33.05 18.38
CA ARG A 157 17.71 34.09 19.23
C ARG A 157 16.32 33.65 19.66
N ALA A 158 16.03 33.95 20.93
CA ALA A 158 14.77 33.85 21.68
C ALA A 158 14.60 32.53 22.46
#